data_AF-A0A946UEJ0-F1
#
_entry.id   AF-A0A946UEJ0-F1
#
_cell.length_a   1.000
_cell.length_b   1.000
_cell.length_c   1.000
_cell.angle_alpha   90.00
_cell.angle_beta   90.00
_cell.angle_gamma   90.00
#
_symmetry.space_group_name_H-M   'P 1'
#
loop_
_entity.id
_entity.type
_entity.pdbx_description
1 polymer ?
#
loop_
_entity_poly.entity_id
_entity_poly.type
_entity_poly.pdbx_seq_one_letter_code
_entity_poly.pdbx_strand_id
1 'polypeptide(L)'
;MRYGNANRQLGYELISGVSGLLLALFMFGHTMLVGSILAGERGFDWVATVLEELYIAQPTVFIISVFFLLHAVFASRKIPAQLADRRRLIRLANDLARAGNKRPPAATELSPLQSHVESVLWIWQVRTGLV
;
A
#
# COMPACT_ATOMS: atom_id res chain seq x y z
N MET A 1 9.81 -34.13 -5.63
CA MET A 1 9.42 -33.22 -4.53
C MET A 1 9.78 -31.73 -4.75
N ARG A 2 10.08 -31.25 -5.99
CA ARG A 2 10.50 -29.84 -6.22
C ARG A 2 9.35 -28.88 -6.61
N TYR A 3 8.25 -29.40 -7.19
CA TYR A 3 7.11 -28.60 -7.66
C TYR A 3 6.16 -28.11 -6.56
N GLY A 4 6.09 -28.81 -5.41
CA GLY A 4 5.19 -28.43 -4.31
C GLY A 4 5.53 -27.08 -3.66
N ASN A 5 6.80 -26.69 -3.66
CA ASN A 5 7.26 -25.42 -3.10
C ASN A 5 7.00 -24.24 -4.04
N ALA A 6 7.15 -24.44 -5.35
CA ALA A 6 6.90 -23.40 -6.35
C ALA A 6 5.42 -22.97 -6.38
N ASN A 7 4.49 -23.94 -6.34
CA ASN A 7 3.06 -23.64 -6.33
C ASN A 7 2.61 -22.91 -5.05
N ARG A 8 3.22 -23.22 -3.90
CA ARG A 8 2.94 -22.52 -2.64
C ARG A 8 3.41 -21.07 -2.69
N GLN A 9 4.58 -20.82 -3.30
CA GLN A 9 5.10 -19.48 -3.46
C GLN A 9 4.23 -18.62 -4.38
N LEU A 10 3.79 -19.18 -5.52
CA LEU A 10 2.80 -18.53 -6.39
C LEU A 10 1.51 -18.20 -5.63
N GLY A 11 1.02 -19.14 -4.81
CA GLY A 11 -0.15 -18.90 -3.97
C GLY A 11 0.02 -17.71 -3.02
N TYR A 12 1.19 -17.58 -2.38
CA TYR A 12 1.49 -16.45 -1.49
C TYR A 12 1.57 -15.11 -2.22
N GLU A 13 2.18 -15.09 -3.40
CA GLU A 13 2.25 -13.90 -4.23
C GLU A 13 0.87 -13.45 -4.72
N LEU A 14 0.05 -14.41 -5.14
CA LEU A 14 -1.33 -14.15 -5.57
C LEU A 14 -2.19 -13.64 -4.41
N ILE A 15 -2.11 -14.27 -3.22
CA ILE A 15 -2.85 -13.81 -2.04
C ILE A 15 -2.41 -12.38 -1.66
N SER A 16 -1.10 -12.10 -1.64
CA SER A 16 -0.58 -10.77 -1.32
C SER A 16 -1.04 -9.71 -2.32
N GLY A 17 -1.01 -10.02 -3.63
CA GLY A 17 -1.45 -9.11 -4.68
C GLY A 17 -2.96 -8.87 -4.68
N VAL A 18 -3.77 -9.93 -4.60
CA VAL A 18 -5.24 -9.84 -4.61
C VAL A 18 -5.74 -9.12 -3.36
N SER A 19 -5.22 -9.46 -2.18
CA SER A 19 -5.61 -8.77 -0.94
C SER A 19 -5.23 -7.28 -0.97
N GLY A 20 -4.08 -6.94 -1.56
CA GLY A 20 -3.68 -5.53 -1.73
C GLY A 20 -4.59 -4.76 -2.69
N LEU A 21 -4.97 -5.37 -3.81
CA LEU A 21 -5.91 -4.78 -4.77
C LEU A 21 -7.29 -4.56 -4.14
N LEU A 22 -7.82 -5.55 -3.41
CA LEU A 22 -9.10 -5.44 -2.73
C LEU A 22 -9.09 -4.32 -1.70
N LEU A 23 -8.04 -4.20 -0.89
CA LEU A 23 -7.90 -3.12 0.09
C LEU A 23 -7.76 -1.75 -0.58
N ALA A 24 -7.04 -1.66 -1.71
CA ALA A 24 -6.93 -0.41 -2.46
C ALA A 24 -8.29 0.05 -3.01
N LEU A 25 -9.08 -0.87 -3.60
CA LEU A 25 -10.43 -0.59 -4.07
C LEU A 25 -11.36 -0.21 -2.91
N PHE A 26 -11.24 -0.88 -1.76
CA PHE A 26 -11.99 -0.52 -0.57
C PHE A 26 -11.63 0.90 -0.11
N MET A 27 -10.34 1.24 -0.01
CA MET A 27 -9.92 2.59 0.40
C MET A 27 -10.43 3.65 -0.56
N PHE A 28 -10.40 3.38 -1.88
CA PHE A 28 -10.98 4.27 -2.88
C PHE A 28 -12.49 4.46 -2.70
N GLY A 29 -13.24 3.36 -2.51
CA GLY A 29 -14.68 3.44 -2.24
C GLY A 29 -14.98 4.15 -0.92
N HIS A 30 -14.20 3.86 0.12
CA HIS A 30 -14.34 4.47 1.45
C HIS A 30 -14.15 5.98 1.40
N THR A 31 -13.12 6.48 0.71
CA THR A 31 -12.89 7.93 0.58
C THR A 31 -13.99 8.60 -0.26
N MET A 32 -14.61 7.92 -1.22
CA MET A 32 -15.79 8.44 -1.94
C MET A 32 -17.03 8.51 -1.04
N LEU A 33 -17.28 7.47 -0.24
CA LEU A 33 -18.41 7.44 0.69
C LEU A 33 -18.26 8.50 1.78
N VAL A 34 -17.09 8.58 2.43
CA VAL A 34 -16.81 9.61 3.45
C VAL A 34 -16.73 11.00 2.83
N GLY A 35 -16.17 11.10 1.62
CA GLY A 35 -16.07 12.33 0.84
C GLY A 35 -17.41 12.88 0.35
N SER A 36 -18.50 12.13 0.44
CA SER A 36 -19.85 12.62 0.12
C SER A 36 -20.27 13.83 0.94
N ILE A 37 -19.61 14.08 2.08
CA ILE A 37 -19.78 15.31 2.88
C ILE A 37 -19.46 16.59 2.07
N LEU A 38 -18.56 16.52 1.08
CA LEU A 38 -18.28 17.66 0.20
C LEU A 38 -19.48 18.01 -0.71
N ALA A 39 -20.41 17.07 -0.92
CA ALA A 39 -21.67 17.32 -1.63
C ALA A 39 -22.78 17.87 -0.70
N GLY A 40 -22.49 18.03 0.59
CA GLY A 40 -23.39 18.55 1.63
C GLY A 40 -23.82 17.49 2.65
N GLU A 41 -24.20 17.94 3.85
CA GLU A 41 -24.61 17.09 4.98
C GLU A 41 -25.74 16.13 4.61
N ARG A 42 -26.75 16.62 3.88
CA ARG A 42 -27.88 15.80 3.42
C ARG A 42 -27.44 14.64 2.51
N GLY A 43 -26.40 14.82 1.71
CA GLY A 43 -25.86 13.77 0.85
C GLY A 43 -25.14 12.70 1.65
N PHE A 44 -24.34 13.11 2.63
CA PHE A 44 -23.67 12.21 3.56
C PHE A 44 -24.66 11.39 4.40
N ASP A 45 -25.65 12.05 4.99
CA ASP A 45 -26.69 11.40 5.81
C ASP A 45 -27.50 10.39 4.99
N TRP A 46 -27.79 10.71 3.73
CA TRP A 46 -28.47 9.77 2.83
C TRP A 46 -27.62 8.52 2.57
N VAL A 47 -26.33 8.68 2.27
CA VAL A 47 -25.40 7.54 2.07
C VAL A 47 -25.31 6.69 3.34
N ALA A 48 -25.16 7.33 4.50
CA ALA A 48 -25.08 6.65 5.79
C ALA A 48 -26.35 5.85 6.09
N THR A 49 -27.52 6.47 5.89
CA THR A 49 -28.83 5.82 6.12
C THR A 49 -29.00 4.60 5.24
N VAL A 50 -28.66 4.70 3.94
CA VAL A 50 -28.73 3.55 3.01
C VAL A 50 -27.80 2.41 3.46
N LEU A 51 -26.58 2.71 3.91
CA LEU A 51 -25.64 1.70 4.40
C LEU A 51 -26.09 1.04 5.71
N GLU A 52 -26.77 1.78 6.56
CA GLU A 52 -27.34 1.30 7.82
C GLU A 52 -28.58 0.42 7.58
N GLU A 53 -29.51 0.86 6.75
CA GLU A 53 -30.73 0.09 6.40
C GLU A 53 -30.39 -1.22 5.69
N LEU A 54 -29.34 -1.23 4.87
CA LEU A 54 -28.83 -2.44 4.22
C LEU A 54 -27.97 -3.32 5.16
N TYR A 55 -27.75 -2.90 6.41
CA TYR A 55 -26.88 -3.57 7.38
C TYR A 55 -25.47 -3.86 6.83
N ILE A 56 -24.96 -3.03 5.93
CA ILE A 56 -23.66 -3.25 5.28
C ILE A 56 -22.51 -2.83 6.20
N ALA A 57 -22.69 -1.75 6.97
CA ALA A 57 -21.60 -1.12 7.71
C ALA A 57 -20.90 -2.09 8.70
N GLN A 58 -21.68 -2.78 9.54
CA GLN A 58 -21.16 -3.66 10.59
C GLN A 58 -20.38 -4.88 10.05
N PRO A 59 -20.92 -5.71 9.14
CA PRO A 59 -20.17 -6.83 8.59
C PRO A 59 -18.97 -6.38 7.73
N THR A 60 -19.08 -5.26 7.02
CA THR A 60 -17.95 -4.74 6.21
C THR A 60 -16.74 -4.42 7.07
N VAL A 61 -16.91 -3.81 8.25
CA VAL A 61 -15.79 -3.52 9.16
C VAL A 61 -15.06 -4.80 9.57
N PHE A 62 -15.81 -5.84 9.96
CA PHE A 62 -15.23 -7.13 10.35
C PHE A 62 -14.47 -7.78 9.19
N ILE A 63 -15.11 -7.86 8.02
CA ILE A 63 -14.53 -8.48 6.81
C ILE A 63 -13.24 -7.75 6.40
N ILE A 64 -13.28 -6.42 6.28
CA ILE A 64 -12.12 -5.64 5.86
C ILE A 64 -10.98 -5.74 6.87
N SER A 65 -11.28 -5.82 8.18
CA SER A 65 -10.27 -6.04 9.21
C SER A 65 -9.54 -7.38 9.01
N VAL A 66 -10.26 -8.46 8.69
CA VAL A 66 -9.67 -9.77 8.38
C VAL A 66 -8.80 -9.69 7.12
N PHE A 67 -9.29 -9.07 6.04
CA PHE A 67 -8.52 -8.89 4.81
C PHE A 67 -7.25 -8.04 5.03
N PHE A 68 -7.35 -6.99 5.85
CA PHE A 68 -6.20 -6.16 6.23
C PHE A 68 -5.13 -6.97 6.95
N LEU A 69 -5.51 -7.78 7.95
CA LEU A 69 -4.57 -8.63 8.67
C LEU A 69 -3.93 -9.68 7.76
N LEU A 70 -4.73 -10.33 6.91
CA LEU A 70 -4.21 -11.27 5.91
C LEU A 70 -3.20 -10.58 5.00
N HIS A 71 -3.54 -9.42 4.44
CA HIS A 71 -2.63 -8.65 3.59
C HIS A 71 -1.35 -8.28 4.32
N ALA A 72 -1.46 -7.76 5.55
CA ALA A 72 -0.31 -7.35 6.37
C ALA A 72 0.63 -8.54 6.64
N VAL A 73 0.10 -9.71 6.99
CA VAL A 73 0.92 -10.92 7.22
C VAL A 73 1.66 -11.32 5.95
N PHE A 74 0.99 -11.38 4.79
CA PHE A 74 1.65 -11.78 3.55
C PHE A 74 2.61 -10.71 3.02
N ALA A 75 2.28 -9.43 3.16
CA ALA A 75 3.13 -8.31 2.76
C ALA A 75 4.37 -8.18 3.67
N SER A 76 4.25 -8.46 4.97
CA SER A 76 5.36 -8.37 5.94
C SER A 76 6.55 -9.25 5.57
N ARG A 77 6.31 -10.34 4.83
CA ARG A 77 7.37 -11.22 4.31
C ARG A 77 8.31 -10.53 3.33
N LYS A 78 7.87 -9.44 2.72
CA LYS A 78 8.67 -8.61 1.80
C LYS A 78 9.46 -7.52 2.53
N ILE A 79 9.23 -7.33 3.84
CA ILE A 79 9.92 -6.32 4.65
C ILE A 79 11.24 -6.92 5.18
N PRO A 80 12.38 -6.22 5.03
CA PRO A 80 13.65 -6.69 5.58
C PRO A 80 13.60 -6.72 7.11
N ALA A 81 13.60 -7.93 7.68
CA ALA A 81 13.53 -8.14 9.13
C ALA A 81 14.90 -7.98 9.82
N GLN A 82 16.00 -8.27 9.11
CA GLN A 82 17.34 -8.22 9.70
C GLN A 82 17.83 -6.78 9.90
N LEU A 83 18.51 -6.52 11.01
CA LEU A 83 19.10 -5.21 11.31
C LEU A 83 20.12 -4.78 10.25
N ALA A 84 20.88 -5.72 9.68
CA ALA A 84 21.85 -5.44 8.63
C ALA A 84 21.16 -4.92 7.35
N ASP A 85 20.08 -5.59 6.93
CA ASP A 85 19.31 -5.21 5.74
C ASP A 85 18.55 -3.91 5.96
N ARG A 86 17.97 -3.70 7.15
CA ARG A 86 17.37 -2.42 7.53
C ARG A 86 18.37 -1.27 7.47
N ARG A 87 19.59 -1.45 8.00
CA ARG A 87 20.66 -0.43 7.92
C ARG A 87 21.07 -0.14 6.48
N ARG A 88 21.13 -1.17 5.61
CA ARG A 88 21.41 -0.99 4.18
C ARG A 88 20.31 -0.19 3.49
N LEU A 89 19.03 -0.51 3.75
CA LEU A 89 17.88 0.18 3.19
C LEU A 89 17.80 1.65 3.65
N ILE A 90 18.07 1.94 4.92
CA ILE A 90 18.11 3.32 5.44
C ILE A 90 19.24 4.13 4.78
N ARG A 91 20.43 3.53 4.62
CA ARG A 91 21.53 4.20 3.90
C ARG A 91 21.15 4.51 2.45
N LEU A 92 20.58 3.53 1.75
CA LEU A 92 20.09 3.71 0.38
C LEU A 92 19.02 4.82 0.30
N ALA A 93 18.05 4.83 1.22
CA ALA A 93 17.01 5.85 1.27
C ALA A 93 17.59 7.27 1.47
N ASN A 94 18.59 7.41 2.34
CA ASN A 94 19.28 8.68 2.59
C ASN A 94 20.09 9.13 1.37
N ASP A 95 20.77 8.21 0.68
CA ASP A 95 21.54 8.51 -0.52
C ASP A 95 20.64 8.96 -1.68
N LEU A 96 19.49 8.29 -1.86
CA LEU A 96 18.46 8.69 -2.83
C LEU A 96 17.86 10.07 -2.52
N ALA A 97 17.54 10.35 -1.25
CA ALA A 97 17.04 11.65 -0.82
C ALA A 97 18.05 12.78 -1.09
N ARG A 98 19.35 12.52 -0.85
CA ARG A 98 20.43 13.47 -1.15
C ARG A 98 20.64 13.68 -2.64
N ALA A 99 20.57 12.60 -3.43
CA ALA A 99 20.67 12.67 -4.89
C ALA A 99 19.53 13.49 -5.48
N GLY A 100 18.33 13.37 -4.93
CA GLY A 100 17.18 14.16 -5.39
C GLY A 100 17.23 15.65 -5.09
N ASN A 101 18.01 16.06 -4.10
CA ASN A 101 18.19 17.47 -3.76
C ASN A 101 19.29 18.15 -4.59
N LYS A 102 20.06 17.40 -5.40
CA LYS A 102 21.09 17.96 -6.27
C LYS A 102 20.45 18.35 -7.61
N ARG A 103 20.44 19.64 -7.94
CA ARG A 103 20.07 20.12 -9.30
C ARG A 103 21.03 19.48 -10.32
N PRO A 104 20.53 18.82 -11.38
CA PRO A 104 21.41 18.35 -12.44
C PRO A 104 22.08 19.57 -13.12
N PRO A 105 23.38 19.49 -13.47
CA PRO A 105 23.98 20.48 -14.35
C PRO A 105 23.19 20.48 -15.67
N ALA A 106 22.88 21.68 -16.16
CA ALA A 106 22.00 21.92 -17.31
C ALA A 106 22.64 21.45 -18.63
N ALA A 107 22.82 20.14 -18.83
CA ALA A 107 23.26 19.54 -20.10
C ALA A 107 23.13 18.01 -20.20
N THR A 108 22.65 17.29 -19.17
CA THR A 108 22.61 15.81 -19.21
C THR A 108 21.18 15.31 -19.08
N GLU A 109 20.69 14.72 -20.16
CA GLU A 109 19.40 14.04 -20.24
C GLU A 109 19.35 12.88 -19.23
N LEU A 110 18.21 12.77 -18.53
CA LEU A 110 17.89 11.88 -17.40
C LEU A 110 18.50 12.29 -16.04
N SER A 111 17.61 12.79 -15.16
CA SER A 111 17.92 13.02 -13.75
C SER A 111 18.29 11.69 -13.06
N PRO A 112 19.33 11.62 -12.20
CA PRO A 112 19.69 10.42 -11.44
C PRO A 112 18.55 9.81 -10.60
N LEU A 113 17.48 10.59 -10.34
CA LEU A 113 16.27 10.12 -9.68
C LEU A 113 15.35 9.30 -10.59
N GLN A 114 15.31 9.60 -11.89
CA GLN A 114 14.43 8.89 -12.83
C GLN A 114 14.72 7.39 -12.85
N SER A 115 15.99 7.00 -12.69
CA SER A 115 16.39 5.59 -12.62
C SER A 115 15.99 4.87 -11.33
N HIS A 116 15.55 5.59 -10.29
CA HIS A 116 15.27 5.02 -8.96
C HIS A 116 13.89 5.39 -8.39
N VAL A 117 12.97 5.93 -9.19
CA VAL A 117 11.60 6.28 -8.74
C VAL A 117 10.90 5.09 -8.10
N GLU A 118 10.95 3.92 -8.73
CA GLU A 118 10.33 2.69 -8.23
C GLU A 118 10.90 2.25 -6.88
N SER A 119 12.22 2.41 -6.70
CA SER A 119 12.89 2.10 -5.42
C SER A 119 12.44 3.04 -4.31
N VAL A 120 12.29 4.33 -4.62
CA VAL A 120 11.77 5.33 -3.68
C VAL A 120 10.32 5.04 -3.30
N LEU A 121 9.47 4.72 -4.28
CA LEU A 121 8.06 4.36 -4.06
C LEU A 121 7.93 3.10 -3.21
N TRP A 122 8.77 2.11 -3.44
CA TRP A 122 8.79 0.89 -2.63
C TRP A 122 9.23 1.15 -1.19
N ILE A 123 10.29 1.96 -0.98
CA ILE A 123 10.72 2.38 0.37
C ILE A 123 9.58 3.14 1.08
N TRP A 124 8.89 4.02 0.35
CA TRP A 124 7.75 4.74 0.87
C TRP A 124 6.59 3.80 1.25
N GLN A 125 6.26 2.83 0.40
CA GLN A 125 5.23 1.82 0.66
C GLN A 125 5.56 0.97 1.90
N VAL A 126 6.81 0.58 2.09
CA VAL A 126 7.24 -0.15 3.29
C VAL A 126 7.08 0.73 4.54
N ARG A 127 7.42 2.02 4.45
CA ARG A 127 7.29 2.95 5.57
C ARG A 127 5.83 3.18 5.95
N THR A 128 4.95 3.43 4.97
CA THR A 128 3.53 3.70 5.23
C THR A 128 2.79 2.45 5.69
N GLY A 129 3.19 1.25 5.26
CA GLY A 129 2.62 -0.01 5.73
C GLY A 129 3.04 -0.42 7.16
N LEU A 130 4.01 0.28 7.77
CA LEU A 130 4.47 0.03 9.15
C LEU A 130 3.87 0.99 10.18
N VAL A 131 3.22 2.07 9.73
CA VAL A 131 2.55 3.09 10.56
C VAL A 131 1.07 2.76 10.64
#